data_AF-A0A933BPG1-F1
#
_entry.id   AF-A0A933BPG1-F1
#
_cell.length_a   1.000
_cell.length_b   1.000
_cell.length_c   1.000
_cell.angle_alpha   90.00
_cell.angle_beta   90.00
_cell.angle_gamma   90.00
#
_symmetry.space_group_name_H-M   'P 1'
#
loop_
_entity.id
_entity.type
_entity.pdbx_description
1 polymer ?
#
loop_
_entity_poly.entity_id
_entity_poly.type
_entity_poly.pdbx_seq_one_letter_code
_entity_poly.pdbx_strand_id
1 'polypeptide(L)'
;METKEPCRSGRARTRRIRVGLAAAALLWAAQPARAANGFKTTAREWRDAPTGEGCEGASERVDRLESRILDIKARYWANHLRKGKSLAGLRVNPGSTISDPGLKTSFYKRMEYWYNRGEVSELDARELQLFRTIEAKAYSLYRECGI
;
A
#
# COMPACT_ATOMS: atom_id res chain seq x y z
N MET A 1 -14.42 22.71 -62.20
CA MET A 1 -14.65 21.92 -60.97
C MET A 1 -13.78 22.54 -59.88
N GLU A 2 -14.28 23.50 -59.10
CA GLU A 2 -15.16 23.27 -57.91
C GLU A 2 -14.43 22.43 -56.86
N THR A 3 -14.23 22.84 -55.61
CA THR A 3 -14.86 23.88 -54.78
C THR A 3 -13.88 24.43 -53.74
N LYS A 4 -14.02 25.73 -53.45
CA LYS A 4 -13.54 26.40 -52.23
C LYS A 4 -14.47 26.00 -51.07
N GLU A 5 -13.91 25.60 -49.94
CA GLU A 5 -14.61 25.62 -48.64
C GLU A 5 -13.99 26.69 -47.73
N PRO A 6 -14.79 27.62 -47.18
CA PRO A 6 -14.37 28.48 -46.09
C PRO A 6 -15.10 28.18 -44.77
N CYS A 7 -14.48 28.65 -43.68
CA CYS A 7 -15.07 29.00 -42.38
C CYS A 7 -15.56 27.87 -41.45
N ARG A 8 -14.85 27.72 -40.32
CA ARG A 8 -15.50 27.66 -38.99
C ARG A 8 -14.74 28.49 -37.95
N SER A 9 -15.27 29.68 -37.70
CA SER A 9 -15.05 30.51 -36.53
C SER A 9 -15.87 29.97 -35.35
N GLY A 10 -15.27 29.91 -34.15
CA GLY A 10 -15.90 29.29 -32.98
C GLY A 10 -15.32 29.65 -31.61
N ARG A 11 -15.17 30.95 -31.33
CA ARG A 11 -15.24 31.61 -30.00
C ARG A 11 -14.56 30.94 -28.78
N ALA A 12 -13.36 31.43 -28.46
CA ALA A 12 -12.82 31.41 -27.10
C ALA A 12 -13.63 32.35 -26.18
N ARG A 13 -14.22 31.84 -25.11
CA ARG A 13 -14.77 32.67 -24.01
C ARG A 13 -13.80 32.67 -22.84
N THR A 14 -13.01 33.73 -22.77
CA THR A 14 -12.43 34.26 -21.54
C THR A 14 -13.53 34.58 -20.53
N ARG A 15 -13.42 34.02 -19.32
CA ARG A 15 -14.00 34.65 -18.12
C ARG A 15 -12.87 34.90 -17.11
N ARG A 16 -12.43 36.15 -17.10
CA ARG A 16 -11.82 36.78 -15.93
C ARG A 16 -12.86 36.82 -14.83
N ILE A 17 -12.54 36.31 -13.65
CA ILE A 17 -13.22 36.73 -12.42
C ILE A 17 -12.22 37.52 -11.59
N ARG A 18 -12.69 38.71 -11.21
CA ARG A 18 -11.97 39.77 -10.55
C ARG A 18 -11.73 39.43 -9.09
N VAL A 19 -10.55 39.85 -8.66
CA VAL A 19 -10.11 40.25 -7.33
C VAL A 19 -11.25 40.82 -6.48
N GLY A 20 -11.41 40.27 -5.28
CA GLY A 20 -12.11 40.90 -4.17
C GLY A 20 -11.24 40.78 -2.92
N LEU A 21 -10.32 41.74 -2.74
CA LEU A 21 -9.76 42.06 -1.44
C LEU A 21 -10.88 42.73 -0.62
N ALA A 22 -11.28 42.12 0.49
CA ALA A 22 -11.93 42.83 1.58
C ALA A 22 -11.07 42.63 2.82
N ALA A 23 -10.51 43.74 3.29
CA ALA A 23 -9.68 43.83 4.46
C ALA A 23 -10.54 43.95 5.73
N ALA A 24 -9.92 43.50 6.83
CA ALA A 24 -10.04 44.03 8.18
C ALA A 24 -11.39 43.88 8.91
N ALA A 25 -11.38 43.11 10.00
CA ALA A 25 -11.13 43.64 11.34
C ALA A 25 -11.91 42.87 12.42
N LEU A 26 -11.16 42.42 13.43
CA LEU A 26 -11.52 42.44 14.85
C LEU A 26 -12.82 41.74 15.27
N LEU A 27 -12.68 40.49 15.70
CA LEU A 27 -13.26 40.04 16.97
C LEU A 27 -12.33 38.99 17.58
N TRP A 28 -11.34 39.48 18.30
CA TRP A 28 -10.50 38.68 19.19
C TRP A 28 -11.35 38.36 20.43
N ALA A 29 -12.19 37.34 20.34
CA ALA A 29 -12.82 36.77 21.51
C ALA A 29 -11.71 36.14 22.37
N ALA A 30 -11.62 36.62 23.61
CA ALA A 30 -10.73 36.11 24.63
C ALA A 30 -10.85 34.59 24.74
N GLN A 31 -9.74 33.89 24.53
CA GLN A 31 -9.64 32.48 24.86
C GLN A 31 -9.59 32.38 26.40
N PRO A 32 -10.50 31.64 27.04
CA PRO A 32 -10.31 31.31 28.45
C PRO A 32 -9.03 30.48 28.57
N ALA A 33 -8.18 30.86 29.53
CA ALA A 33 -7.03 30.07 29.94
C ALA A 33 -7.52 28.64 30.24
N ARG A 34 -7.21 27.72 29.33
CA ARG A 34 -7.50 26.30 29.50
C ARG A 34 -6.61 25.87 30.67
N ALA A 35 -7.24 25.67 31.83
CA ALA A 35 -6.60 25.10 33.00
C ALA A 35 -5.74 23.92 32.54
N ALA A 36 -4.45 23.97 32.86
CA ALA A 36 -3.52 22.88 32.69
C ALA A 36 -3.98 21.75 33.62
N ASN A 37 -4.97 20.99 33.17
CA ASN A 37 -5.22 19.67 33.70
C ASN A 37 -3.94 18.89 33.42
N GLY A 38 -3.16 18.70 34.48
CA GLY A 38 -1.90 18.00 34.45
C GLY A 38 -2.06 16.78 33.56
N PHE A 39 -1.25 16.73 32.51
CA PHE A 39 -1.04 15.52 31.75
C PHE A 39 -0.46 14.53 32.76
N LYS A 40 -1.34 13.77 33.42
CA LYS A 40 -0.96 12.53 34.08
C LYS A 40 -0.48 11.68 32.92
N THR A 41 0.82 11.72 32.66
CA THR A 41 1.56 10.57 32.14
C THR A 41 1.27 9.44 33.11
N THR A 42 0.11 8.78 32.96
CA THR A 42 0.14 7.34 33.12
C THR A 42 1.20 6.94 32.10
N ALA A 43 2.38 6.58 32.61
CA ALA A 43 3.41 5.97 31.81
C ALA A 43 2.66 4.91 31.02
N ARG A 44 2.43 5.22 29.74
CA ARG A 44 1.86 4.29 28.78
C ARG A 44 2.80 3.11 28.92
N GLU A 45 2.30 2.06 29.54
CA GLU A 45 2.95 0.80 29.77
C GLU A 45 3.80 0.55 28.53
N TRP A 46 5.10 0.83 28.65
CA TRP A 46 6.04 0.53 27.59
C TRP A 46 5.91 -0.96 27.52
N ARG A 47 5.25 -1.47 26.48
CA ARG A 47 5.15 -2.92 26.31
C ARG A 47 6.59 -3.38 26.26
N ASP A 48 7.03 -4.03 27.34
CA ASP A 48 8.27 -4.78 27.32
C ASP A 48 8.21 -5.65 26.06
N ALA A 49 9.31 -5.65 25.30
CA ALA A 49 9.38 -6.26 23.99
C ALA A 49 8.72 -7.65 24.01
N PRO A 50 7.97 -8.03 22.97
CA PRO A 50 7.15 -9.24 22.97
C PRO A 50 7.94 -10.45 23.47
N THR A 51 7.32 -11.27 24.34
CA THR A 51 7.89 -12.47 24.97
C THR A 51 8.13 -13.64 23.99
N GLY A 52 8.28 -13.35 22.70
CA GLY A 52 8.56 -14.30 21.63
C GLY A 52 10.05 -14.45 21.33
N GLU A 53 10.39 -15.19 20.26
CA GLU A 53 11.76 -15.13 19.71
C GLU A 53 12.09 -13.66 19.42
N GLY A 54 13.15 -13.13 20.01
CA GLY A 54 13.54 -11.72 19.86
C GLY A 54 13.70 -11.29 18.39
N CYS A 55 13.70 -9.99 18.11
CA CYS A 55 13.71 -9.46 16.74
C CYS A 55 15.05 -9.56 16.00
N GLU A 56 16.07 -10.13 16.61
CA GLU A 56 17.34 -10.42 15.96
C GLU A 56 17.13 -11.36 14.77
N GLY A 57 17.62 -10.94 13.59
CA GLY A 57 17.44 -11.72 12.35
C GLY A 57 15.98 -11.93 11.92
N ALA A 58 15.06 -11.03 12.29
CA ALA A 58 13.65 -11.13 11.93
C ALA A 58 13.43 -11.08 10.41
N SER A 59 14.15 -10.19 9.72
CA SER A 59 14.11 -10.04 8.25
C SER A 59 14.45 -11.35 7.54
N GLU A 60 15.57 -11.99 7.91
CA GLU A 60 15.98 -13.26 7.33
C GLU A 60 15.00 -14.39 7.66
N ARG A 61 14.37 -14.37 8.84
CA ARG A 61 13.32 -15.33 9.20
C ARG A 61 12.07 -15.14 8.35
N VAL A 62 11.64 -13.90 8.12
CA VAL A 62 10.55 -13.59 7.21
C VAL A 62 10.88 -14.05 5.79
N ASP A 63 12.07 -13.74 5.28
CA ASP A 63 12.49 -14.17 3.93
C ASP A 63 12.56 -15.70 3.81
N ARG A 64 13.00 -16.42 4.86
CA ARG A 64 12.94 -17.88 4.90
C ARG A 64 11.52 -18.42 4.85
N LEU A 65 10.56 -17.76 5.49
CA LEU A 65 9.14 -18.13 5.39
C LEU A 65 8.61 -17.87 3.98
N GLU A 66 8.83 -16.67 3.45
CA GLU A 66 8.38 -16.22 2.13
C GLU A 66 8.94 -17.10 1.00
N SER A 67 10.21 -17.51 1.09
CA SER A 67 10.83 -18.36 0.07
C SER A 67 10.13 -19.72 -0.11
N ARG A 68 9.49 -20.24 0.94
CA ARG A 68 8.74 -21.52 0.89
C ARG A 68 7.43 -21.44 0.11
N ILE A 69 6.87 -20.24 -0.03
CA ILE A 69 5.59 -20.00 -0.72
C ILE A 69 5.74 -19.10 -1.94
N LEU A 70 6.96 -18.82 -2.39
CA LEU A 70 7.21 -17.77 -3.37
C LEU A 70 6.43 -17.95 -4.68
N ASP A 71 6.30 -19.19 -5.17
CA ASP A 71 5.51 -19.49 -6.37
C ASP A 71 4.00 -19.43 -6.11
N ILE A 72 3.54 -19.98 -4.98
CA ILE A 72 2.13 -19.94 -4.57
C ILE A 72 1.66 -18.48 -4.41
N LYS A 73 2.46 -17.64 -3.74
CA LYS A 73 2.21 -16.20 -3.57
C LYS A 73 2.20 -15.49 -4.92
N ALA A 74 3.13 -15.81 -5.82
CA ALA A 74 3.15 -15.26 -7.18
C ALA A 74 1.87 -15.60 -7.97
N ARG A 75 1.43 -16.86 -7.98
CA ARG A 75 0.17 -17.30 -8.61
C ARG A 75 -1.04 -16.62 -8.00
N TYR A 76 -1.10 -16.51 -6.67
CA TYR A 76 -2.17 -15.83 -5.95
C TYR A 76 -2.33 -14.38 -6.41
N TRP A 77 -1.23 -13.63 -6.41
CA TRP A 77 -1.24 -12.21 -6.79
C TRP A 77 -1.45 -12.00 -8.29
N ALA A 78 -0.86 -12.84 -9.15
CA ALA A 78 -1.12 -12.80 -10.59
C ALA A 78 -2.62 -12.99 -10.89
N ASN A 79 -3.27 -13.97 -10.23
CA ASN A 79 -4.72 -14.16 -10.34
C ASN A 79 -5.52 -12.94 -9.89
N HIS A 80 -5.11 -12.30 -8.79
CA HIS A 80 -5.77 -11.09 -8.30
C HIS A 80 -5.66 -9.91 -9.26
N LEU A 81 -4.49 -9.74 -9.89
CA LEU A 81 -4.26 -8.69 -10.87
C LEU A 81 -5.08 -8.93 -12.16
N ARG A 82 -5.14 -10.18 -12.62
CA ARG A 82 -5.97 -10.55 -13.79
C ARG A 82 -7.46 -10.35 -13.57
N LYS A 83 -7.94 -10.49 -12.33
CA LYS A 83 -9.33 -10.20 -11.93
C LYS A 83 -9.66 -8.68 -11.88
N GLY A 84 -8.80 -7.83 -12.44
CA GLY A 84 -9.06 -6.39 -12.63
C GLY A 84 -8.46 -5.48 -11.56
N LYS A 85 -7.64 -6.01 -10.64
CA LYS A 85 -6.90 -5.15 -9.70
C LYS A 85 -5.63 -4.65 -10.38
N SER A 86 -5.41 -3.33 -10.41
CA SER A 86 -4.11 -2.79 -10.79
C SER A 86 -3.15 -2.88 -9.60
N LEU A 87 -1.83 -2.93 -9.85
CA LEU A 87 -0.82 -2.91 -8.79
C LEU A 87 -0.98 -1.68 -7.87
N ALA A 88 -1.30 -0.51 -8.44
CA ALA A 88 -1.57 0.72 -7.70
C ALA A 88 -2.88 0.68 -6.89
N GLY A 89 -3.84 -0.15 -7.32
CA GLY A 89 -5.11 -0.35 -6.61
C GLY A 89 -5.06 -1.39 -5.50
N LEU A 90 -3.91 -2.05 -5.29
CA LEU A 90 -3.76 -2.99 -4.19
C LEU A 90 -3.57 -2.25 -2.88
N ARG A 91 -4.42 -2.56 -1.89
CA ARG A 91 -4.31 -2.02 -0.52
C ARG A 91 -2.99 -2.42 0.17
N VAL A 92 -2.36 -3.50 -0.30
CA VAL A 92 -1.15 -4.07 0.26
C VAL A 92 -0.20 -4.36 -0.90
N ASN A 93 1.06 -3.95 -0.78
CA ASN A 93 2.08 -4.28 -1.76
C ASN A 93 2.44 -5.78 -1.62
N PRO A 94 2.26 -6.60 -2.68
CA PRO A 94 2.48 -8.04 -2.62
C PRO A 94 3.84 -8.50 -2.10
N GLY A 95 4.89 -7.69 -2.28
CA GLY A 95 6.26 -8.02 -1.90
C GLY A 95 6.79 -7.24 -0.70
N SER A 96 5.94 -6.52 0.06
CA SER A 96 6.42 -5.64 1.14
C SER A 96 7.11 -6.36 2.30
N THR A 97 6.72 -7.61 2.57
CA THR A 97 7.29 -8.42 3.65
C THR A 97 8.66 -9.00 3.30
N ILE A 98 9.02 -9.08 2.03
CA ILE A 98 10.29 -9.67 1.57
C ILE A 98 11.38 -8.61 1.70
N SER A 99 12.40 -8.83 2.53
CA SER A 99 13.54 -7.92 2.68
C SER A 99 14.64 -8.22 1.67
N ASP A 100 14.94 -9.50 1.43
CA ASP A 100 16.01 -9.92 0.53
C ASP A 100 15.76 -9.46 -0.92
N PRO A 101 16.65 -8.65 -1.52
CA PRO A 101 16.46 -8.13 -2.88
C PRO A 101 16.40 -9.22 -3.95
N GLY A 102 17.16 -10.31 -3.78
CA GLY A 102 17.20 -11.43 -4.72
C GLY A 102 15.88 -12.21 -4.74
N LEU A 103 15.35 -12.48 -3.55
CA LEU A 103 14.07 -13.15 -3.32
C LEU A 103 12.92 -12.28 -3.82
N LYS A 104 12.94 -10.97 -3.52
CA LYS A 104 11.95 -10.00 -4.01
C LYS A 104 11.94 -9.93 -5.54
N THR A 105 13.11 -9.89 -6.17
CA THR A 105 13.24 -9.94 -7.63
C THR A 105 12.67 -11.23 -8.20
N SER A 106 12.99 -12.37 -7.57
CA SER A 106 12.49 -13.68 -7.98
C SER A 106 10.97 -13.79 -7.86
N PHE A 107 10.40 -13.21 -6.80
CA PHE A 107 8.96 -13.11 -6.61
C PHE A 107 8.27 -12.33 -7.74
N TYR A 108 8.73 -11.10 -8.02
CA TYR A 108 8.10 -10.29 -9.07
C TYR A 108 8.25 -10.92 -10.46
N LYS A 109 9.39 -11.55 -10.77
CA LYS A 109 9.58 -12.31 -12.03
C LYS A 109 8.57 -13.46 -12.16
N ARG A 110 8.34 -14.23 -11.09
CA ARG A 110 7.33 -15.31 -11.10
C ARG A 110 5.91 -14.76 -11.23
N MET A 111 5.61 -13.68 -10.54
CA MET A 111 4.29 -13.04 -10.62
C MET A 111 4.01 -12.53 -12.03
N GLU A 112 4.99 -11.88 -12.66
CA GLU A 112 4.93 -11.45 -14.05
C GLU A 112 4.77 -12.63 -15.02
N TYR A 113 5.59 -13.68 -14.85
CA TYR A 113 5.47 -14.92 -15.63
C TYR A 113 4.05 -15.47 -15.59
N TRP A 114 3.47 -15.63 -14.40
CA TRP A 114 2.10 -16.13 -14.24
C TRP A 114 1.09 -15.16 -14.86
N TYR A 115 1.20 -13.87 -14.59
CA TYR A 115 0.29 -12.87 -15.14
C TYR A 115 0.21 -12.93 -16.68
N ASN A 116 1.34 -13.18 -17.34
CA ASN A 116 1.47 -13.21 -18.80
C ASN A 116 1.05 -14.54 -19.48
N ARG A 117 0.87 -15.65 -18.75
CA ARG A 117 0.52 -16.97 -19.36
C ARG A 117 -0.90 -17.09 -19.93
N GLY A 118 -1.74 -16.06 -19.81
CA GLY A 118 -3.14 -16.09 -20.29
C GLY A 118 -4.08 -16.87 -19.37
N GLU A 119 -3.61 -17.95 -18.77
CA GLU A 119 -4.30 -18.69 -17.70
C GLU A 119 -3.32 -18.93 -16.54
N VAL A 120 -3.75 -18.56 -15.33
CA VAL A 120 -3.00 -18.82 -14.09
C VAL A 120 -3.77 -19.88 -13.34
N SER A 121 -3.16 -21.05 -13.16
CA SER A 121 -3.77 -22.12 -12.38
C SER A 121 -4.15 -21.60 -10.99
N GLU A 122 -5.44 -21.68 -10.65
CA GLU A 122 -5.93 -21.32 -9.32
C GLU A 122 -5.24 -22.19 -8.25
N LEU A 123 -5.10 -21.64 -7.05
CA LEU A 123 -4.53 -22.40 -5.94
C LEU A 123 -5.53 -23.44 -5.45
N ASP A 124 -5.08 -24.66 -5.24
CA ASP A 124 -5.91 -25.67 -4.58
C ASP A 124 -6.11 -25.34 -3.08
N ALA A 125 -6.98 -26.09 -2.41
CA ALA A 125 -7.30 -25.86 -0.99
C ALA A 125 -6.07 -26.01 -0.06
N ARG A 126 -5.14 -26.92 -0.39
CA ARG A 126 -3.92 -27.15 0.40
C ARG A 126 -2.92 -26.03 0.17
N GLU A 127 -2.73 -25.62 -1.08
CA GLU A 127 -1.88 -24.48 -1.45
C GLU A 127 -2.38 -23.19 -0.80
N LEU A 128 -3.68 -22.93 -0.84
CA LEU A 128 -4.28 -21.75 -0.23
C LEU A 128 -4.13 -21.75 1.30
N GLN A 129 -4.30 -22.91 1.94
CA GLN A 129 -4.10 -23.04 3.39
C GLN A 129 -2.63 -22.81 3.76
N LEU A 130 -1.70 -23.37 2.98
CA LEU A 130 -0.26 -23.16 3.16
C LEU A 130 0.11 -21.68 3.01
N PHE A 131 -0.39 -21.03 1.95
CA PHE A 131 -0.22 -19.60 1.69
C PHE A 131 -0.66 -18.78 2.89
N ARG A 132 -1.91 -18.94 3.34
CA ARG A 132 -2.47 -18.19 4.47
C ARG A 132 -1.66 -18.39 5.75
N THR A 133 -1.24 -19.62 6.02
CA THR A 133 -0.50 -19.96 7.25
C THR A 133 0.87 -19.29 7.26
N ILE A 134 1.62 -19.37 6.16
CA ILE A 134 2.96 -18.81 6.07
C ILE A 134 2.91 -17.29 5.97
N GLU A 135 2.01 -16.73 5.16
CA GLU A 135 1.82 -15.29 5.02
C GLU A 135 1.43 -14.64 6.35
N ALA A 136 0.50 -15.24 7.11
CA ALA A 136 0.10 -14.73 8.42
C ALA A 136 1.28 -14.74 9.41
N LYS A 137 2.08 -15.81 9.42
CA LYS A 137 3.27 -15.91 10.29
C LYS A 137 4.34 -14.89 9.91
N ALA A 138 4.63 -14.76 8.62
CA ALA A 138 5.58 -13.77 8.09
C ALA A 138 5.14 -12.35 8.42
N TYR A 139 3.86 -12.02 8.19
CA TYR A 139 3.31 -10.71 8.46
C TYR A 139 3.25 -10.38 9.97
N SER A 140 2.96 -11.35 10.84
CA SER A 140 3.00 -11.15 12.30
C SER A 140 4.41 -10.76 12.75
N LEU A 141 5.43 -11.52 12.32
CA LEU A 141 6.82 -11.23 12.66
C LEU A 141 7.28 -9.88 12.09
N TYR A 142 6.91 -9.57 10.85
CA TYR A 142 7.17 -8.27 10.22
C TYR A 142 6.59 -7.11 11.05
N ARG A 143 5.34 -7.24 11.50
CA ARG A 143 4.64 -6.22 12.29
C ARG A 143 5.15 -6.09 13.71
N GLU A 144 5.47 -7.20 14.36
CA GLU A 144 5.99 -7.23 15.74
C GLU A 144 7.38 -6.62 15.83
N CYS A 145 8.23 -6.87 14.82
CA CYS A 145 9.61 -6.38 14.80
C CYS A 145 9.82 -5.05 14.06
N GLY A 146 8.79 -4.50 13.42
CA GLY A 146 8.86 -3.19 12.78
C GLY A 146 9.87 -3.09 11.64
N ILE A 147 10.08 -4.21 10.94
CA ILE A 147 10.93 -4.32 9.75
C ILE A 147 10.19 -3.91 8.48
#